data_AF-A0A3N9PXG5-F1
#
_entry.id   AF-A0A3N9PXG5-F1
#
_cell.length_a   1.000
_cell.length_b   1.000
_cell.length_c   1.000
_cell.angle_alpha   90.00
_cell.angle_beta   90.00
_cell.angle_gamma   90.00
#
_symmetry.space_group_name_H-M   'P 1'
#
loop_
_entity.id
_entity.type
_entity.pdbx_description
1 polymer ?
#
loop_
_entity_poly.entity_id
_entity_poly.type
_entity_poly.pdbx_seq_one_letter_code
_entity_poly.pdbx_strand_id
1 'polypeptide(L)' 'SMLGEADAGILFRPPQNVADAFPQFPVARDYDELKGAFERAEKKVTANL' A
#
# COMPACT_ATOMS: atom_id res chain seq x y z
N SER A 1 15.96 0.92 11.07
CA SER A 1 15.08 -0.27 11.10
C SER A 1 14.03 -0.13 10.01
N MET A 2 14.13 -0.90 8.92
CA MET A 2 13.67 -0.47 7.58
C MET A 2 12.21 -0.82 7.21
N LEU A 3 11.27 -0.77 8.17
CA LEU A 3 9.85 -0.94 7.87
C LEU A 3 8.90 -0.07 8.72
N GLY A 4 9.42 0.70 9.69
CA GLY A 4 8.62 1.59 10.53
C GLY A 4 8.53 3.04 10.01
N GLU A 5 9.02 3.31 8.81
CA GLU A 5 9.35 4.67 8.33
C GLU A 5 8.72 4.96 6.95
N ALA A 6 7.79 4.12 6.50
CA ALA A 6 7.03 4.37 5.28
C ALA A 6 5.64 4.88 5.64
N ASP A 7 5.35 6.16 5.39
CA ASP A 7 4.05 6.81 5.65
C ASP A 7 2.86 6.15 4.91
N ALA A 8 3.11 5.25 3.96
CA ALA A 8 2.10 4.43 3.30
C ALA A 8 2.68 3.06 2.86
N GLY A 9 2.09 1.96 3.33
CA GLY A 9 2.40 0.60 2.89
C GLY A 9 1.43 0.08 1.82
N ILE A 10 1.91 -0.73 0.88
CA ILE A 10 1.10 -1.40 -0.16
C ILE A 10 1.47 -2.89 -0.16
N LEU A 11 0.47 -3.78 -0.12
CA LEU A 11 0.69 -5.21 -0.24
C LEU A 11 0.76 -5.61 -1.73
N PHE A 12 1.94 -5.97 -2.23
CA PHE A 12 2.10 -6.43 -3.60
C PHE A 12 2.03 -7.96 -3.69
N ARG A 13 1.05 -8.47 -4.44
CA ARG A 13 0.73 -9.89 -4.64
C ARG A 13 0.73 -10.72 -3.36
N PRO A 14 0.06 -10.27 -2.27
CA PRO A 14 0.01 -11.04 -1.04
C PRO A 14 -0.84 -12.30 -1.20
N PRO A 15 -0.57 -13.39 -0.47
CA PRO A 15 -1.53 -14.47 -0.33
C PRO A 15 -2.80 -13.98 0.40
N GLN A 16 -3.93 -14.69 0.22
CA GLN A 16 -5.24 -14.23 0.69
C GLN A 16 -5.28 -14.03 2.22
N ASN A 17 -4.71 -14.95 2.98
CA ASN A 17 -4.60 -14.85 4.44
C ASN A 17 -3.88 -13.58 4.92
N VAL A 18 -2.91 -13.08 4.15
CA VAL A 18 -2.18 -11.84 4.49
C VAL A 18 -3.02 -10.62 4.14
N ALA A 19 -3.72 -10.63 3.01
CA ALA A 19 -4.66 -9.56 2.67
C ALA A 19 -5.77 -9.42 3.72
N ASP A 20 -6.29 -10.55 4.21
CA ASP A 20 -7.33 -10.59 5.23
C ASP A 20 -6.82 -10.16 6.62
N ALA A 21 -5.55 -10.46 6.94
CA ALA A 21 -4.92 -10.08 8.20
C ALA A 21 -4.56 -8.58 8.27
N PHE A 22 -4.38 -7.93 7.12
CA PHE A 22 -3.99 -6.51 7.05
C PHE A 22 -4.87 -5.71 6.07
N PRO A 23 -6.19 -5.62 6.32
CA PRO A 23 -7.13 -4.96 5.42
C PRO A 23 -6.91 -3.44 5.30
N GLN A 24 -6.13 -2.84 6.20
CA GLN A 24 -5.78 -1.42 6.16
C GLN A 24 -4.80 -1.06 5.03
N PHE A 25 -4.04 -2.04 4.51
CA PHE A 25 -3.11 -1.80 3.42
C PHE A 25 -3.75 -2.11 2.07
N PRO A 26 -3.67 -1.20 1.09
CA PRO A 26 -4.12 -1.49 -0.26
C PRO A 26 -3.36 -2.69 -0.84
N VAL A 27 -4.09 -3.57 -1.52
CA VAL A 27 -3.54 -4.74 -2.20
C VAL A 27 -3.41 -4.44 -3.68
N ALA A 28 -2.24 -4.71 -4.25
CA ALA A 28 -1.97 -4.67 -5.69
C ALA A 28 -1.59 -6.07 -6.18
N ARG A 29 -2.31 -6.60 -7.17
CA ARG A 29 -2.14 -7.92 -7.77
C ARG A 29 -1.26 -7.88 -9.03
N ASP A 30 -1.07 -6.71 -9.61
CA ASP A 30 -0.17 -6.47 -10.74
C ASP A 30 0.51 -5.10 -10.67
N TYR A 31 1.37 -4.82 -11.65
CA TYR A 31 2.16 -3.59 -11.69
C TYR A 31 1.31 -2.35 -12.01
N ASP A 32 0.21 -2.49 -12.73
CA ASP A 32 -0.69 -1.38 -13.04
C ASP A 32 -1.46 -0.97 -11.77
N GLU A 33 -1.93 -1.94 -11.00
CA GLU A 33 -2.54 -1.72 -9.69
C GLU A 33 -1.54 -1.13 -8.69
N LEU A 34 -0.28 -1.59 -8.73
CA LEU A 34 0.80 -1.06 -7.88
C LEU A 34 1.07 0.41 -8.19
N LYS A 35 1.18 0.76 -9.48
CA LYS A 35 1.36 2.16 -9.93
C LYS A 35 0.20 3.03 -9.46
N GLY A 36 -1.04 2.59 -9.66
CA GLY A 36 -2.21 3.31 -9.17
C GLY A 36 -2.25 3.41 -7.65
N ALA A 37 -1.73 2.43 -6.92
CA ALA A 37 -1.63 2.47 -5.46
C ALA A 37 -0.61 3.52 -4.99
N PHE A 38 0.52 3.68 -5.70
CA PHE A 38 1.48 4.75 -5.42
C PHE A 38 0.88 6.15 -5.66
N GLU A 39 0.19 6.37 -6.78
CA GLU A 39 -0.47 7.65 -7.07
C GLU A 39 -1.54 8.01 -6.02
N ARG A 40 -2.25 7.00 -5.49
CA ARG A 40 -3.22 7.18 -4.39
C ARG A 40 -2.54 7.44 -3.05
N ALA A 41 -1.39 6.81 -2.80
CA ALA A 41 -0.60 7.01 -1.58
C ALA A 41 -0.02 8.42 -1.53
N GLU A 42 0.51 8.93 -2.65
CA GLU A 42 1.03 10.29 -2.80
C GLU A 42 -0.02 11.34 -2.38
N LYS A 43 -1.26 11.22 -2.88
CA LYS A 43 -2.37 12.13 -2.52
C LYS A 43 -2.72 12.11 -1.04
N LYS A 44 -2.54 10.98 -0.35
CA LYS A 44 -2.82 10.86 1.09
C LYS A 44 -1.74 11.53 1.94
N VAL A 45 -0.48 11.49 1.51
CA VAL A 45 0.63 12.14 2.22
C VAL A 45 0.54 13.67 2.07
N THR A 46 0.21 14.18 0.88
CA THR A 46 0.11 15.63 0.65
C THR A 46 -1.12 16.28 1.28
N ALA A 47 -2.22 15.54 1.48
CA ALA A 47 -3.44 16.07 2.10
C ALA A 47 -3.36 16.21 3.64
N ASN A 48 -2.25 15.77 4.25
CA ASN A 48 -2.01 15.82 5.69
C ASN A 48 -0.99 16.92 6.08
N LEU A 49 -0.68 17.83 5.15
CA LEU A 49 0.06 19.08 5.29
C LEU A 49 -0.87 20.27 5.07
#